data_AF-A0A2S9Q6N5-F1
#
_entry.id   AF-A0A2S9Q6N5-F1
#
_cell.length_a   1.000
_cell.length_b   1.000
_cell.length_c   1.000
_cell.angle_alpha   90.00
_cell.angle_beta   90.00
_cell.angle_gamma   90.00
#
_symmetry.space_group_name_H-M   'P 1'
#
loop_
_entity.id
_entity.type
_entity.pdbx_description
1 polymer ?
#
loop_
_entity_poly.entity_id
_entity_poly.type
_entity_poly.pdbx_seq_one_letter_code
_entity_poly.pdbx_strand_id
1 'polypeptide(L)'
;MATPLETKPVKLAPIPRGRPYRVKDGDDWLSVARAHGINVQYLISYNFDTLNTREVNWYLRHRVGCVVPSPKGWNWRFSSSANPGIIMIPPDDGQLVLKINSFTYSIATMSWIDPRSGLPEHDAGSPGELVDRKLILGSSGYRFANFLEATIESTDTSSKAIRLLHRVAYEKDTGLYRSPSFLGFPSYPYPIKLEEPQYIDEGVVFRQTVGARTQSAELAAGVAPPPIGLVAGKILQKVMNFPPIWTELKLTLRYDGTYEGELVAHSLYPSCSYYERSPLICLNLGPKPEACEAYERKYEYDGLPNFDRWFEQDKGWGAKSGYMPADGNPWGVTAPDSDVLFGQQPPDPNEEVRRPRQYPPETWRPPSR
;
A
#
# COMPACT_ATOMS: atom_id res chain seq x y z
N MET A 1 -0.56 -38.82 -2.23
CA MET A 1 -0.95 -37.46 -2.65
C MET A 1 -1.90 -36.87 -1.63
N ALA A 2 -1.72 -35.62 -1.23
CA ALA A 2 -2.62 -34.96 -0.28
C ALA A 2 -4.00 -34.72 -0.91
N THR A 3 -5.06 -34.97 -0.14
CA THR A 3 -6.44 -34.73 -0.57
C THR A 3 -6.78 -33.23 -0.45
N PRO A 4 -7.37 -32.61 -1.48
CA PRO A 4 -7.84 -31.23 -1.41
C PRO A 4 -8.79 -31.00 -0.23
N LEU A 5 -8.62 -29.86 0.46
CA LEU A 5 -9.55 -29.45 1.51
C LEU A 5 -10.85 -28.94 0.88
N GLU A 6 -11.98 -29.42 1.39
CA GLU A 6 -13.31 -29.08 0.91
C GLU A 6 -14.27 -28.83 2.08
N THR A 7 -15.19 -27.88 1.88
CA THR A 7 -16.23 -27.52 2.84
C THR A 7 -17.55 -27.51 2.09
N LYS A 8 -18.55 -28.23 2.60
CA LYS A 8 -19.90 -28.19 2.00
C LYS A 8 -20.51 -26.79 2.21
N PRO A 9 -20.99 -26.13 1.15
CA PRO A 9 -21.67 -24.84 1.26
C PRO A 9 -22.93 -24.93 2.12
N VAL A 10 -23.22 -23.87 2.88
CA VAL A 10 -24.44 -23.78 3.71
C VAL A 10 -25.69 -23.86 2.83
N LYS A 11 -25.67 -23.18 1.68
CA LYS A 11 -26.71 -23.24 0.66
C LYS A 11 -26.11 -23.77 -0.64
N LEU A 12 -26.71 -24.83 -1.19
CA LEU A 12 -26.29 -25.36 -2.48
C LEU A 12 -26.71 -24.40 -3.60
N ALA A 13 -25.76 -24.07 -4.46
CA ALA A 13 -25.99 -23.28 -5.65
C ALA A 13 -26.96 -24.01 -6.58
N PRO A 14 -27.89 -23.32 -7.24
CA PRO A 14 -28.70 -23.94 -8.28
C PRO A 14 -27.80 -24.45 -9.43
N ILE A 15 -28.28 -25.42 -10.20
CA ILE A 15 -27.63 -25.77 -11.48
C ILE A 15 -27.98 -24.64 -12.46
N PRO A 16 -27.01 -23.86 -12.95
CA PRO A 16 -27.30 -22.71 -13.80
C PRO A 16 -27.75 -23.15 -15.20
N ARG A 17 -28.53 -22.29 -15.86
CA ARG A 17 -29.00 -22.50 -17.24
C ARG A 17 -27.98 -21.92 -18.22
N GLY A 18 -27.05 -22.74 -18.69
CA GLY A 18 -26.03 -22.35 -19.66
C GLY A 18 -25.80 -23.39 -20.75
N ARG A 19 -24.78 -23.18 -21.58
CA ARG A 19 -24.29 -24.18 -22.53
C ARG A 19 -23.39 -25.18 -21.79
N PRO A 20 -23.70 -26.47 -21.74
CA PRO A 20 -22.85 -27.44 -21.07
C PRO A 20 -21.48 -27.55 -21.76
N TYR A 21 -20.43 -27.64 -20.96
CA TYR A 21 -19.05 -27.90 -21.41
C TYR A 21 -18.50 -29.10 -20.65
N ARG A 22 -18.01 -30.08 -21.42
CA ARG A 22 -17.34 -31.27 -20.89
C ARG A 22 -15.87 -30.95 -20.67
N VAL A 23 -15.44 -31.00 -19.42
CA VAL A 23 -14.04 -30.77 -19.05
C VAL A 23 -13.16 -31.93 -19.51
N LYS A 24 -11.92 -31.61 -19.91
CA LYS A 24 -10.93 -32.59 -20.43
C LYS A 24 -9.58 -32.43 -19.75
N ASP A 25 -8.66 -33.35 -20.04
CA ASP A 25 -7.30 -33.26 -19.53
C ASP A 25 -6.59 -32.02 -20.09
N GLY A 26 -5.88 -31.32 -19.20
CA GLY A 26 -5.23 -30.04 -19.54
C GLY A 26 -6.13 -28.82 -19.40
N ASP A 27 -7.44 -29.00 -19.16
CA ASP A 27 -8.30 -27.87 -18.79
C ASP A 27 -7.98 -27.40 -17.36
N ASP A 28 -8.06 -26.10 -17.17
CA ASP A 28 -8.29 -25.47 -15.88
C ASP A 28 -9.36 -24.39 -16.06
N TRP A 29 -9.78 -23.75 -14.96
CA TRP A 29 -10.78 -22.70 -15.05
C TRP A 29 -10.37 -21.58 -16.01
N LEU A 30 -9.09 -21.20 -16.02
CA LEU A 30 -8.58 -20.10 -16.83
C LEU A 30 -8.55 -20.46 -18.32
N SER A 31 -8.12 -21.68 -18.66
CA SER A 31 -8.06 -22.13 -20.05
C SER A 31 -9.45 -22.23 -20.66
N VAL A 32 -10.43 -22.76 -19.92
CA VAL A 32 -11.83 -22.84 -20.36
C VAL A 32 -12.43 -21.44 -20.48
N ALA A 33 -12.22 -20.58 -19.48
CA ALA A 33 -12.72 -19.22 -19.51
C ALA A 33 -12.16 -18.42 -20.71
N ARG A 34 -10.85 -18.52 -20.98
CA ARG A 34 -10.20 -17.91 -22.15
C ARG A 34 -10.76 -18.42 -23.47
N ALA A 35 -10.98 -19.74 -23.59
CA ALA A 35 -11.55 -20.34 -24.79
C ALA A 35 -12.97 -19.84 -25.11
N HIS A 36 -13.68 -19.33 -24.10
CA HIS A 36 -15.03 -18.80 -24.22
C HIS A 36 -15.10 -17.28 -24.06
N GLY A 37 -13.96 -16.57 -24.03
CA GLY A 37 -13.94 -15.10 -23.92
C GLY A 37 -14.56 -14.55 -22.64
N ILE A 38 -14.57 -15.33 -21.55
CA ILE A 38 -15.16 -14.95 -20.26
C ILE A 38 -14.11 -14.90 -19.16
N ASN A 39 -14.42 -14.22 -18.07
CA ASN A 39 -13.55 -14.20 -16.90
C ASN A 39 -13.62 -15.54 -16.12
N VAL A 40 -12.48 -15.97 -15.59
CA VAL A 40 -12.35 -17.23 -14.85
C VAL A 40 -13.17 -17.30 -13.57
N GLN A 41 -13.21 -16.22 -12.79
CA GLN A 41 -14.01 -16.13 -11.56
C GLN A 41 -15.50 -16.09 -11.89
N TYR A 42 -15.89 -15.41 -12.98
CA TYR A 42 -17.27 -15.44 -13.44
C TYR A 42 -17.70 -16.85 -13.83
N LEU A 43 -16.85 -17.61 -14.55
CA LEU A 43 -17.14 -19.00 -14.88
C LEU A 43 -17.32 -19.86 -13.61
N ILE A 44 -16.50 -19.67 -12.58
CA ILE A 44 -16.61 -20.39 -11.30
C ILE A 44 -17.90 -20.02 -10.56
N SER A 45 -18.14 -18.73 -10.33
CA SER A 45 -19.30 -18.24 -9.57
C SER A 45 -20.61 -18.50 -10.31
N TYR A 46 -20.62 -18.47 -11.64
CA TYR A 46 -21.78 -18.86 -12.42
C TYR A 46 -22.18 -20.31 -12.17
N ASN A 47 -21.19 -21.21 -12.05
CA ASN A 47 -21.41 -22.62 -11.78
C ASN A 47 -21.80 -22.93 -10.33
N PHE A 48 -21.22 -22.20 -9.37
CA PHE A 48 -21.20 -22.60 -7.96
C PHE A 48 -21.69 -21.55 -6.97
N ASP A 49 -22.05 -20.35 -7.43
CA ASP A 49 -22.52 -19.22 -6.61
C ASP A 49 -21.59 -18.87 -5.43
N THR A 50 -20.29 -19.14 -5.59
CA THR A 50 -19.25 -18.93 -4.58
C THR A 50 -17.89 -18.81 -5.24
N LEU A 51 -16.99 -18.10 -4.59
CA LEU A 51 -15.56 -18.09 -4.88
C LEU A 51 -14.74 -18.67 -3.71
N ASN A 52 -15.37 -19.15 -2.63
CA ASN A 52 -14.65 -19.77 -1.53
C ASN A 52 -13.99 -21.08 -2.00
N THR A 53 -12.67 -21.17 -1.89
CA THR A 53 -11.90 -22.31 -2.44
C THR A 53 -12.36 -23.67 -1.93
N ARG A 54 -12.70 -23.79 -0.64
CA ARG A 54 -13.11 -25.06 -0.06
C ARG A 54 -14.49 -25.48 -0.56
N GLU A 55 -15.37 -24.52 -0.78
CA GLU A 55 -16.67 -24.74 -1.40
C GLU A 55 -16.56 -25.10 -2.88
N VAL A 56 -15.68 -24.41 -3.62
CA VAL A 56 -15.36 -24.73 -5.02
C VAL A 56 -14.81 -26.15 -5.13
N ASN A 57 -13.88 -26.56 -4.25
CA ASN A 57 -13.39 -27.94 -4.20
C ASN A 57 -14.51 -28.93 -3.93
N TRP A 58 -15.42 -28.61 -3.00
CA TRP A 58 -16.57 -29.45 -2.72
C TRP A 58 -17.43 -29.65 -3.97
N TYR A 59 -17.72 -28.59 -4.73
CA TYR A 59 -18.47 -28.70 -5.99
C TYR A 59 -17.70 -29.42 -7.10
N LEU A 60 -16.40 -29.19 -7.23
CA LEU A 60 -15.57 -29.88 -8.20
C LEU A 60 -15.65 -31.40 -7.99
N ARG A 61 -15.59 -31.86 -6.73
CA ARG A 61 -15.70 -33.28 -6.42
C ARG A 61 -17.12 -33.82 -6.55
N HIS A 62 -18.11 -33.14 -5.97
CA HIS A 62 -19.46 -33.70 -5.78
C HIS A 62 -20.44 -33.36 -6.91
N ARG A 63 -20.23 -32.25 -7.62
CA ARG A 63 -21.11 -31.78 -8.72
C ARG A 63 -20.48 -32.03 -10.08
N VAL A 64 -19.21 -31.65 -10.26
CA VAL A 64 -18.51 -31.89 -11.53
C VAL A 64 -17.96 -33.31 -11.60
N GLY A 65 -17.68 -33.95 -10.46
CA GLY A 65 -17.18 -35.33 -10.42
C GLY A 65 -15.66 -35.45 -10.61
N CYS A 66 -14.91 -34.40 -10.32
CA CYS A 66 -13.46 -34.40 -10.40
C CYS A 66 -12.87 -35.24 -9.26
N VAL A 67 -12.09 -36.26 -9.62
CA VAL A 67 -11.48 -37.22 -8.66
C VAL A 67 -9.96 -37.19 -8.68
N VAL A 68 -9.37 -36.31 -9.50
CA VAL A 68 -7.91 -36.18 -9.59
C VAL A 68 -7.50 -34.91 -8.86
N PRO A 69 -6.57 -34.99 -7.89
CA PRO A 69 -6.01 -33.79 -7.28
C PRO A 69 -5.06 -33.08 -8.26
N SER A 70 -4.97 -31.77 -8.13
CA SER A 70 -3.90 -30.97 -8.74
C SER A 70 -2.51 -31.42 -8.24
N PRO A 71 -1.41 -31.14 -8.97
CA PRO A 71 -0.06 -31.58 -8.59
C PRO A 71 0.36 -31.16 -7.17
N LYS A 72 -0.10 -29.98 -6.71
CA LYS A 72 0.17 -29.47 -5.35
C LYS A 72 -0.82 -29.97 -4.29
N GLY A 73 -1.85 -30.73 -4.67
CA GLY A 73 -2.87 -31.27 -3.77
C GLY A 73 -3.86 -30.24 -3.23
N TRP A 74 -3.87 -29.02 -3.78
CA TRP A 74 -4.68 -27.91 -3.24
C TRP A 74 -6.14 -27.97 -3.68
N ASN A 75 -6.36 -28.34 -4.94
CA ASN A 75 -7.68 -28.41 -5.55
C ASN A 75 -7.90 -29.74 -6.26
N TRP A 76 -9.16 -30.13 -6.40
CA TRP A 76 -9.56 -31.10 -7.42
C TRP A 76 -9.36 -30.46 -8.80
N ARG A 77 -8.92 -31.22 -9.80
CA ARG A 77 -8.67 -30.70 -11.15
C ARG A 77 -9.62 -31.30 -12.18
N PHE A 78 -9.88 -30.53 -13.23
CA PHE A 78 -10.50 -31.03 -14.43
C PHE A 78 -9.67 -32.15 -15.05
N SER A 79 -10.39 -33.14 -15.55
CA SER A 79 -9.84 -34.38 -16.10
C SER A 79 -10.90 -35.01 -16.97
N SER A 80 -10.49 -35.71 -18.02
CA SER A 80 -11.39 -36.51 -18.86
C SER A 80 -12.13 -37.59 -18.03
N SER A 81 -11.55 -38.00 -16.91
CA SER A 81 -12.11 -38.98 -15.96
C SER A 81 -13.25 -38.44 -15.08
N ALA A 82 -13.54 -37.14 -15.13
CA ALA A 82 -14.60 -36.56 -14.31
C ALA A 82 -15.99 -37.05 -14.77
N ASN A 83 -16.86 -37.41 -13.81
CA ASN A 83 -18.20 -37.89 -14.07
C ASN A 83 -19.22 -37.20 -13.13
N PRO A 84 -20.07 -36.29 -13.63
CA PRO A 84 -20.43 -36.08 -15.04
C PRO A 84 -19.42 -35.30 -15.88
N GLY A 85 -18.47 -34.60 -15.26
CA GLY A 85 -17.46 -33.79 -15.95
C GLY A 85 -18.02 -32.54 -16.63
N ILE A 86 -19.18 -32.06 -16.20
CA ILE A 86 -19.88 -30.93 -16.83
C ILE A 86 -19.78 -29.69 -15.96
N ILE A 87 -19.38 -28.58 -16.59
CA ILE A 87 -19.63 -27.22 -16.11
C ILE A 87 -20.51 -26.50 -17.13
N MET A 88 -21.15 -25.42 -16.71
CA MET A 88 -22.03 -24.62 -17.55
C MET A 88 -21.28 -23.36 -17.98
N ILE A 89 -21.16 -23.18 -19.29
CA ILE A 89 -20.73 -21.92 -19.89
C ILE A 89 -21.95 -20.99 -19.87
N PRO A 90 -21.83 -19.78 -19.31
CA PRO A 90 -22.89 -18.78 -19.36
C PRO A 90 -23.40 -18.58 -20.80
N PRO A 91 -24.72 -18.36 -21.01
CA PRO A 91 -25.25 -18.02 -22.33
C PRO A 91 -24.65 -16.70 -22.82
N ASP A 92 -24.52 -16.55 -24.15
CA ASP A 92 -24.14 -15.30 -24.80
C ASP A 92 -25.33 -14.31 -24.74
N ASP A 93 -25.73 -13.86 -23.54
CA ASP A 93 -26.92 -13.03 -23.30
C ASP A 93 -26.70 -11.53 -23.55
N GLY A 94 -25.69 -11.19 -24.32
CA GLY A 94 -25.26 -9.83 -24.64
C GLY A 94 -23.77 -9.72 -24.45
N GLN A 95 -23.11 -8.95 -25.31
CA GLN A 95 -21.68 -8.66 -25.17
C GLN A 95 -21.36 -8.34 -23.70
N LEU A 96 -20.40 -9.06 -23.13
CA LEU A 96 -19.61 -8.56 -22.02
C LEU A 96 -19.00 -7.24 -22.48
N VAL A 97 -19.67 -6.13 -22.18
CA VAL A 97 -19.01 -4.83 -22.22
C VAL A 97 -18.09 -4.85 -21.02
N LEU A 98 -16.83 -5.19 -21.24
CA LEU A 98 -15.78 -5.00 -20.25
C LEU A 98 -15.57 -3.50 -20.09
N LYS A 99 -16.45 -2.86 -19.32
CA LYS A 99 -16.22 -1.49 -18.88
C LYS A 99 -15.18 -1.57 -17.79
N ILE A 100 -13.93 -1.27 -18.14
CA ILE A 100 -12.85 -1.13 -17.17
C ILE A 100 -13.05 0.22 -16.47
N ASN A 101 -13.42 0.17 -15.20
CA ASN A 101 -13.42 1.32 -14.31
C ASN A 101 -12.06 1.35 -13.61
N SER A 102 -11.27 2.40 -13.86
CA SER A 102 -10.01 2.63 -13.16
C SER A 102 -10.22 3.60 -12.01
N PHE A 103 -9.83 3.19 -10.81
CA PHE A 103 -9.94 4.00 -9.60
C PHE A 103 -8.55 4.22 -9.02
N THR A 104 -8.09 5.46 -9.05
CA THR A 104 -6.81 5.89 -8.49
C THR A 104 -7.06 6.83 -7.32
N TYR A 105 -6.54 6.48 -6.16
CA TYR A 105 -6.66 7.28 -4.95
C TYR A 105 -5.32 7.38 -4.24
N SER A 106 -5.18 8.45 -3.48
CA SER A 106 -3.96 8.80 -2.77
C SER A 106 -4.26 9.37 -1.39
N ILE A 107 -3.39 9.04 -0.46
CA ILE A 107 -3.37 9.57 0.90
C ILE A 107 -1.93 9.93 1.28
N ALA A 108 -1.77 10.82 2.25
CA ALA A 108 -0.45 11.27 2.64
C ALA A 108 -0.31 11.57 4.13
N THR A 109 0.92 11.52 4.63
CA THR A 109 1.29 12.21 5.86
C THR A 109 2.41 13.20 5.59
N MET A 110 2.46 14.28 6.37
CA MET A 110 3.59 15.19 6.43
C MET A 110 4.06 15.31 7.88
N SER A 111 5.29 14.88 8.15
CA SER A 111 5.96 15.04 9.43
C SER A 111 6.73 16.35 9.43
N TRP A 112 6.61 17.12 10.52
CA TRP A 112 7.14 18.47 10.61
C TRP A 112 7.66 18.82 12.01
N ILE A 113 8.84 19.43 12.07
CA ILE A 113 9.46 19.87 13.32
C ILE A 113 8.87 21.22 13.72
N ASP A 114 8.26 21.24 14.90
CA ASP A 114 7.69 22.44 15.48
C ASP A 114 8.78 23.45 15.89
N PRO A 115 8.68 24.74 15.50
CA PRO A 115 9.60 25.79 15.94
C PRO A 115 9.74 25.91 17.47
N ARG A 116 8.69 25.55 18.22
CA ARG A 116 8.68 25.53 19.70
C ARG A 116 9.68 24.53 20.28
N SER A 117 10.16 23.56 19.50
CA SER A 117 11.22 22.62 19.93
C SER A 117 12.56 23.30 20.22
N GLY A 118 12.80 24.49 19.67
CA GLY A 118 14.08 25.19 19.81
C GLY A 118 15.22 24.57 19.01
N LEU A 119 14.93 23.60 18.13
CA LEU A 119 15.95 23.03 17.25
C LEU A 119 16.38 24.04 16.17
N PRO A 120 17.67 24.06 15.80
CA PRO A 120 18.16 24.94 14.74
C PRO A 120 17.55 24.58 13.37
N GLU A 121 17.26 23.30 13.15
CA GLU A 121 16.54 22.80 11.98
C GLU A 121 15.07 22.58 12.36
N HIS A 122 14.17 23.43 11.86
CA HIS A 122 12.73 23.33 12.06
C HIS A 122 11.97 23.73 10.80
N ASP A 123 10.69 23.35 10.72
CA ASP A 123 9.81 23.73 9.62
C ASP A 123 9.01 25.00 9.96
N ALA A 124 8.26 25.56 9.02
CA ALA A 124 7.46 26.76 9.23
C ALA A 124 6.27 26.57 10.21
N GLY A 125 6.07 25.36 10.73
CA GLY A 125 4.92 24.94 11.52
C GLY A 125 4.08 23.90 10.78
N SER A 126 2.82 23.76 11.16
CA SER A 126 1.88 22.84 10.51
C SER A 126 1.76 23.13 9.00
N PRO A 127 1.66 22.10 8.13
CA PRO A 127 1.42 22.30 6.71
C PRO A 127 0.07 22.94 6.35
N GLY A 128 -0.83 23.10 7.33
CA GLY A 128 -2.13 23.72 7.16
C GLY A 128 -3.22 22.72 6.78
N GLU A 129 -4.45 23.23 6.64
CA GLU A 129 -5.64 22.40 6.38
C GLU A 129 -5.72 21.87 4.95
N LEU A 130 -5.14 22.60 3.99
CA LEU A 130 -5.16 22.28 2.57
C LEU A 130 -3.75 22.40 2.03
N VAL A 131 -3.27 21.32 1.41
CA VAL A 131 -1.97 21.28 0.73
C VAL A 131 -2.15 20.77 -0.69
N ASP A 132 -1.26 21.15 -1.59
CA ASP A 132 -1.25 20.60 -2.96
C ASP A 132 -0.29 19.41 -3.07
N ARG A 133 -0.48 18.60 -4.12
CA ARG A 133 0.41 17.46 -4.44
C ARG A 133 1.86 17.89 -4.55
N LYS A 134 2.14 19.08 -5.11
CA LYS A 134 3.50 19.56 -5.34
C LYS A 134 4.25 19.77 -4.03
N LEU A 135 3.56 20.24 -2.99
CA LEU A 135 4.10 20.40 -1.66
C LEU A 135 4.42 19.03 -1.03
N ILE A 136 3.51 18.06 -1.15
CA ILE A 136 3.70 16.70 -0.61
C ILE A 136 4.87 15.99 -1.28
N LEU A 137 4.94 16.04 -2.61
CA LEU A 137 6.01 15.40 -3.39
C LEU A 137 7.29 16.25 -3.48
N GLY A 138 7.30 17.41 -2.81
CA GLY A 138 8.42 18.32 -2.79
C GLY A 138 9.62 17.77 -2.02
N SER A 139 10.81 18.20 -2.40
CA SER A 139 12.05 17.97 -1.64
C SER A 139 12.41 19.17 -0.74
N SER A 140 11.44 20.03 -0.42
CA SER A 140 11.62 21.23 0.38
C SER A 140 10.34 21.58 1.13
N GLY A 141 10.48 22.09 2.35
CA GLY A 141 9.39 22.69 3.14
C GLY A 141 9.06 21.93 4.42
N TYR A 142 9.03 20.59 4.36
CA TYR A 142 8.71 19.71 5.49
C TYR A 142 9.67 18.54 5.59
N ARG A 143 9.89 18.02 6.81
CA ARG A 143 10.91 16.98 7.04
C ARG A 143 10.72 15.77 6.14
N PHE A 144 9.57 15.13 6.27
CA PHE A 144 9.27 13.88 5.58
C PHE A 144 7.80 13.82 5.21
N ALA A 145 7.51 13.30 4.02
CA ALA A 145 6.17 12.97 3.60
C ALA A 145 6.10 11.52 3.14
N ASN A 146 5.05 10.83 3.58
CA ASN A 146 4.66 9.51 3.12
C ASN A 146 3.52 9.71 2.15
N PHE A 147 3.71 9.34 0.89
CA PHE A 147 2.67 9.42 -0.13
C PHE A 147 2.33 8.01 -0.59
N LEU A 148 1.08 7.59 -0.39
CA LEU A 148 0.58 6.29 -0.82
C LEU A 148 -0.49 6.52 -1.88
N GLU A 149 -0.21 6.11 -3.11
CA GLU A 149 -1.13 6.19 -4.23
C GLU A 149 -1.26 4.82 -4.90
N ALA A 150 -2.49 4.39 -5.11
CA ALA A 150 -2.76 3.09 -5.68
C ALA A 150 -3.90 3.16 -6.67
N THR A 151 -3.88 2.19 -7.59
CA THR A 151 -4.92 1.99 -8.58
C THR A 151 -5.47 0.58 -8.50
N ILE A 152 -6.78 0.48 -8.56
CA ILE A 152 -7.48 -0.75 -8.95
C ILE A 152 -8.24 -0.50 -10.25
N GLU A 153 -8.24 -1.49 -11.12
CA GLU A 153 -9.14 -1.51 -12.27
C GLU A 153 -10.17 -2.59 -12.02
N SER A 154 -11.45 -2.24 -12.00
CA SER A 154 -12.56 -3.20 -11.89
C SER A 154 -13.37 -3.25 -13.18
N THR A 155 -13.99 -4.38 -13.49
CA THR A 155 -14.88 -4.51 -14.65
C THR A 155 -16.31 -4.72 -14.20
N ASP A 156 -17.24 -3.93 -14.76
CA ASP A 156 -18.67 -4.23 -14.67
C ASP A 156 -19.06 -5.27 -15.71
N THR A 157 -19.94 -6.22 -15.35
CA THR A 157 -20.56 -7.14 -16.32
C THR A 157 -22.05 -6.83 -16.47
N SER A 158 -22.54 -6.84 -17.70
CA SER A 158 -23.92 -6.49 -18.05
C SER A 158 -24.97 -7.46 -17.49
N SER A 159 -24.59 -8.70 -17.12
CA SER A 159 -25.53 -9.76 -16.73
C SER A 159 -25.57 -10.07 -15.22
N LYS A 160 -24.61 -9.61 -14.40
CA LYS A 160 -24.68 -9.65 -12.93
C LYS A 160 -23.84 -8.55 -12.29
N ALA A 161 -24.25 -8.05 -11.13
CA ALA A 161 -23.56 -7.05 -10.30
C ALA A 161 -22.23 -7.54 -9.68
N ILE A 162 -21.45 -8.33 -10.42
CA ILE A 162 -20.14 -8.81 -10.01
C ILE A 162 -19.11 -7.87 -10.64
N ARG A 163 -18.42 -7.10 -9.80
CA ARG A 163 -17.28 -6.27 -10.20
C ARG A 163 -16.02 -7.12 -10.08
N LEU A 164 -15.28 -7.27 -11.16
CA LEU A 164 -14.09 -8.14 -11.19
C LEU A 164 -12.82 -7.29 -11.23
N LEU A 165 -11.78 -7.71 -10.53
CA LEU A 165 -10.50 -7.00 -10.49
C LEU A 165 -9.62 -7.35 -11.70
N HIS A 166 -9.21 -6.34 -12.45
CA HIS A 166 -8.39 -6.44 -13.66
C HIS A 166 -6.93 -6.06 -13.40
N ARG A 167 -6.68 -4.98 -12.67
CA ARG A 167 -5.36 -4.46 -12.31
C ARG A 167 -5.34 -4.03 -10.84
N VAL A 168 -4.20 -4.25 -10.21
CA VAL A 168 -3.85 -3.75 -8.88
C VAL A 168 -2.43 -3.21 -8.95
N ALA A 169 -2.21 -1.97 -8.55
CA ALA A 169 -0.87 -1.41 -8.55
C ALA A 169 -0.70 -0.32 -7.49
N TYR A 170 0.49 -0.26 -6.91
CA TYR A 170 1.01 1.00 -6.38
C TYR A 170 1.41 1.89 -7.56
N GLU A 171 1.05 3.17 -7.51
CA GLU A 171 1.38 4.13 -8.56
C GLU A 171 2.78 4.72 -8.35
N LYS A 172 3.35 5.28 -9.43
CA LYS A 172 4.77 5.68 -9.52
C LYS A 172 5.23 6.68 -8.45
N ASP A 173 4.32 7.51 -7.96
CA ASP A 173 4.61 8.55 -6.99
C ASP A 173 4.50 8.04 -5.55
N THR A 174 4.07 6.79 -5.35
CA THR A 174 4.09 6.15 -4.03
C THR A 174 5.51 6.11 -3.47
N GLY A 175 5.68 6.64 -2.27
CA GLY A 175 6.93 6.51 -1.53
C GLY A 175 7.20 7.63 -0.51
N LEU A 176 8.49 7.88 -0.30
CA LEU A 176 9.05 8.82 0.67
C LEU A 176 9.55 10.09 -0.01
N TYR A 177 9.02 11.24 0.42
CA TYR A 177 9.50 12.56 0.03
C TYR A 177 10.10 13.24 1.25
N ARG A 178 11.17 14.03 1.04
CA ARG A 178 11.96 14.53 2.17
C ARG A 178 12.72 15.79 1.84
N SER A 179 12.82 16.69 2.81
CA SER A 179 13.70 17.85 2.74
C SER A 179 15.13 17.48 3.15
N PRO A 180 16.12 18.30 2.75
CA PRO A 180 17.43 18.29 3.37
C PRO A 180 17.34 18.44 4.89
N SER A 181 18.33 17.90 5.59
CA SER A 181 18.58 18.08 7.02
C SER A 181 19.37 19.37 7.27
N PHE A 182 19.91 19.52 8.50
CA PHE A 182 20.72 20.65 8.93
C PHE A 182 21.79 21.05 7.91
N LEU A 183 21.96 22.35 7.66
CA LEU A 183 22.90 22.92 6.67
C LEU A 183 22.72 22.42 5.22
N GLY A 184 21.55 21.88 4.87
CA GLY A 184 21.26 21.39 3.53
C GLY A 184 21.82 20.00 3.23
N PHE A 185 22.29 19.26 4.24
CA PHE A 185 22.76 17.89 4.04
C PHE A 185 21.61 16.93 3.70
N PRO A 186 21.82 15.90 2.87
CA PRO A 186 20.79 14.91 2.59
C PRO A 186 20.28 14.24 3.87
N SER A 187 18.97 14.09 4.03
CA SER A 187 18.40 13.22 5.07
C SER A 187 18.68 11.74 4.75
N TYR A 188 18.77 10.92 5.79
CA TYR A 188 19.05 9.48 5.65
C TYR A 188 17.73 8.70 5.54
N PRO A 189 17.36 8.17 4.36
CA PRO A 189 16.16 7.36 4.20
C PRO A 189 16.38 5.95 4.74
N TYR A 190 15.32 5.36 5.28
CA TYR A 190 15.28 3.93 5.51
C TYR A 190 14.59 3.21 4.34
N PRO A 191 14.85 1.90 4.14
CA PRO A 191 14.17 1.12 3.12
C PRO A 191 12.65 1.21 3.27
N ILE A 192 11.96 1.58 2.19
CA ILE A 192 10.50 1.64 2.15
C ILE A 192 9.93 0.22 2.28
N LYS A 193 8.98 0.04 3.20
CA LYS A 193 8.24 -1.20 3.35
C LYS A 193 6.91 -1.08 2.63
N LEU A 194 6.87 -1.58 1.40
CA LEU A 194 5.61 -1.85 0.69
C LEU A 194 5.18 -3.28 0.96
N GLU A 195 4.00 -3.44 1.55
CA GLU A 195 3.38 -4.76 1.70
C GLU A 195 2.81 -5.25 0.37
N GLU A 196 2.65 -6.57 0.24
CA GLU A 196 1.87 -7.11 -0.88
C GLU A 196 0.40 -6.68 -0.72
N PRO A 197 -0.27 -6.23 -1.79
CA PRO A 197 -1.68 -5.86 -1.71
C PRO A 197 -2.54 -7.01 -1.18
N GLN A 198 -3.35 -6.74 -0.16
CA GLN A 198 -4.21 -7.74 0.48
C GLN A 198 -5.61 -7.68 -0.14
N TYR A 199 -6.07 -8.79 -0.71
CA TYR A 199 -7.39 -8.90 -1.33
C TYR A 199 -8.47 -9.16 -0.28
N ILE A 200 -9.55 -8.38 -0.33
CA ILE A 200 -10.75 -8.54 0.51
C ILE A 200 -11.99 -8.71 -0.39
N ASP A 201 -13.13 -9.10 0.19
CA ASP A 201 -14.35 -9.47 -0.56
C ASP A 201 -14.76 -8.46 -1.64
N GLU A 202 -14.64 -7.16 -1.35
CA GLU A 202 -15.08 -6.08 -2.25
C GLU A 202 -13.99 -5.03 -2.50
N GLY A 203 -12.72 -5.38 -2.38
CA GLY A 203 -11.63 -4.42 -2.56
C GLY A 203 -10.23 -4.97 -2.36
N VAL A 204 -9.28 -4.04 -2.30
CA VAL A 204 -7.86 -4.30 -2.08
C VAL A 204 -7.32 -3.33 -1.04
N VAL A 205 -6.53 -3.84 -0.11
CA VAL A 205 -5.82 -3.06 0.91
C VAL A 205 -4.36 -2.93 0.53
N PHE A 206 -3.88 -1.69 0.47
CA PHE A 206 -2.49 -1.31 0.24
C PHE A 206 -1.91 -0.77 1.54
N ARG A 207 -0.68 -1.17 1.88
CA ARG A 207 0.05 -0.65 3.05
C ARG A 207 1.44 -0.19 2.67
N GLN A 208 1.86 0.93 3.26
CA GLN A 208 3.19 1.48 3.09
C GLN A 208 3.71 2.04 4.41
N THR A 209 4.93 1.63 4.80
CA THR A 209 5.71 2.30 5.84
C THR A 209 6.91 2.97 5.20
N VAL A 210 7.07 4.27 5.48
CA VAL A 210 8.26 5.03 5.10
C VAL A 210 8.86 5.72 6.32
N GLY A 211 10.11 6.12 6.19
CA GLY A 211 10.72 7.01 7.16
C GLY A 211 12.17 7.30 6.83
N ALA A 212 12.70 8.24 7.58
CA ALA A 212 14.03 8.75 7.43
C ALA A 212 14.52 9.32 8.75
N ARG A 213 15.78 9.74 8.77
CA ARG A 213 16.42 10.37 9.89
C ARG A 213 17.00 11.71 9.47
N THR A 214 16.81 12.72 10.33
CA THR A 214 17.51 14.00 10.22
C THR A 214 18.99 13.80 10.58
N GLN A 215 19.90 14.22 9.71
CA GLN A 215 21.33 14.29 10.03
C GLN A 215 21.63 15.63 10.73
N SER A 216 22.28 15.59 11.89
CA SER A 216 22.53 16.77 12.75
C SER A 216 24.02 17.13 12.86
N ALA A 217 24.34 18.23 13.55
CA ALA A 217 25.67 18.84 13.69
C ALA A 217 26.77 17.93 14.30
N GLU A 218 26.40 16.76 14.82
CA GLU A 218 27.27 15.73 15.38
C GLU A 218 28.41 15.29 14.47
N LEU A 219 28.14 15.26 13.18
CA LEU A 219 29.09 14.85 12.14
C LEU A 219 29.72 16.05 11.43
N ALA A 220 29.20 17.26 11.64
CA ALA A 220 29.76 18.50 11.07
C ALA A 220 30.98 19.02 11.85
N ALA A 221 31.21 18.52 13.06
CA ALA A 221 32.35 18.88 13.92
C ALA A 221 33.74 18.55 13.32
N GLY A 222 33.80 17.80 12.21
CA GLY A 222 35.05 17.46 11.52
C GLY A 222 35.22 18.04 10.10
N VAL A 223 34.23 18.75 9.53
CA VAL A 223 34.19 19.05 8.08
C VAL A 223 33.99 20.55 7.76
N ALA A 224 33.66 21.40 8.73
CA ALA A 224 33.43 22.83 8.47
C ALA A 224 34.73 23.69 8.53
N PRO A 225 34.96 24.62 7.57
CA PRO A 225 36.05 25.58 7.66
C PRO A 225 35.86 26.59 8.83
N PRO A 226 36.91 27.33 9.22
CA PRO A 226 36.98 28.02 10.50
C PRO A 226 36.06 29.24 10.78
N PRO A 227 35.21 29.80 9.88
CA PRO A 227 34.31 30.87 10.31
C PRO A 227 32.96 30.36 10.83
N ILE A 228 32.66 29.05 10.77
CA ILE A 228 31.38 28.46 11.24
C ILE A 228 31.51 27.91 12.68
N GLY A 229 32.56 28.31 13.41
CA GLY A 229 32.61 28.20 14.87
C GLY A 229 31.78 29.33 15.47
N LEU A 230 30.91 29.02 16.43
CA LEU A 230 29.99 29.92 17.16
C LEU A 230 28.63 30.22 16.48
N VAL A 231 27.72 29.24 16.49
CA VAL A 231 26.31 29.57 16.79
C VAL A 231 26.16 29.48 18.31
N ALA A 232 26.22 30.65 18.95
CA ALA A 232 26.18 30.80 20.40
C ALA A 232 24.77 30.54 20.96
N GLY A 233 24.67 29.66 21.97
CA GLY A 233 23.54 29.61 22.92
C GLY A 233 23.05 28.20 23.25
N LYS A 234 23.39 27.70 24.45
CA LYS A 234 22.85 26.55 25.22
C LYS A 234 22.54 25.18 24.55
N ILE A 235 22.55 25.07 23.22
CA ILE A 235 22.20 23.87 22.45
C ILE A 235 23.47 23.10 22.01
N LEU A 236 24.66 23.73 22.13
CA LEU A 236 25.95 23.21 21.65
C LEU A 236 26.48 21.94 22.36
N GLN A 237 25.76 21.40 23.36
CA GLN A 237 26.25 20.25 24.15
C GLN A 237 25.63 18.90 23.80
N LYS A 238 24.52 18.84 23.05
CA LYS A 238 23.95 17.55 22.67
C LYS A 238 24.25 17.28 21.21
N VAL A 239 25.24 16.42 21.03
CA VAL A 239 25.32 15.50 19.90
C VAL A 239 24.00 14.67 19.95
N MET A 240 23.00 15.06 19.15
CA MET A 240 21.61 14.54 19.20
C MET A 240 21.32 13.50 18.12
N ASN A 241 21.66 12.24 18.36
CA ASN A 241 21.30 11.17 17.43
C ASN A 241 19.78 11.05 17.31
N PHE A 242 19.22 11.57 16.21
CA PHE A 242 17.78 11.53 15.94
C PHE A 242 17.35 10.08 15.67
N PRO A 243 16.37 9.54 16.41
CA PRO A 243 15.72 8.30 16.01
C PRO A 243 15.03 8.42 14.64
N PRO A 244 14.55 7.32 14.05
CA PRO A 244 13.77 7.38 12.83
C PRO A 244 12.48 8.17 13.02
N ILE A 245 12.18 9.01 12.03
CA ILE A 245 10.89 9.65 11.84
C ILE A 245 10.16 8.86 10.77
N TRP A 246 8.96 8.37 11.08
CA TRP A 246 8.28 7.40 10.23
C TRP A 246 6.77 7.45 10.37
N THR A 247 6.08 7.02 9.32
CA THR A 247 4.63 6.84 9.31
C THR A 247 4.27 5.58 8.52
N GLU A 248 3.12 5.01 8.87
CA GLU A 248 2.52 3.87 8.21
C GLU A 248 1.11 4.23 7.73
N LEU A 249 0.87 4.07 6.43
CA LEU A 249 -0.39 4.37 5.77
C LEU A 249 -1.06 3.09 5.29
N LYS A 250 -2.39 3.03 5.39
CA LYS A 250 -3.25 2.01 4.80
C LYS A 250 -4.27 2.66 3.89
N LEU A 251 -4.38 2.17 2.66
CA LEU A 251 -5.37 2.61 1.69
C LEU A 251 -6.19 1.41 1.23
N THR A 252 -7.50 1.44 1.47
CA THR A 252 -8.44 0.42 0.98
C THR A 252 -9.18 0.97 -0.22
N LEU A 253 -9.05 0.32 -1.39
CA LEU A 253 -9.81 0.65 -2.59
C LEU A 253 -10.90 -0.38 -2.84
N ARG A 254 -12.14 0.06 -3.00
CA ARG A 254 -13.30 -0.81 -3.24
C ARG A 254 -13.63 -0.89 -4.71
N TYR A 255 -14.14 -2.04 -5.16
CA TYR A 255 -14.42 -2.25 -6.58
C TYR A 255 -15.52 -1.33 -7.13
N ASP A 256 -16.32 -0.70 -6.27
CA ASP A 256 -17.34 0.29 -6.63
C ASP A 256 -16.79 1.72 -6.79
N GLY A 257 -15.48 1.92 -6.55
CA GLY A 257 -14.81 3.21 -6.63
C GLY A 257 -14.78 3.98 -5.32
N THR A 258 -15.30 3.44 -4.22
CA THR A 258 -15.09 4.05 -2.90
C THR A 258 -13.71 3.71 -2.35
N TYR A 259 -13.22 4.52 -1.42
CA TYR A 259 -11.95 4.28 -0.75
C TYR A 259 -12.00 4.65 0.73
N GLU A 260 -11.07 4.10 1.50
CA GLU A 260 -10.84 4.42 2.90
C GLU A 260 -9.33 4.58 3.11
N GLY A 261 -8.92 5.71 3.65
CA GLY A 261 -7.54 5.97 4.06
C GLY A 261 -7.38 5.91 5.57
N GLU A 262 -6.22 5.46 6.04
CA GLU A 262 -5.90 5.42 7.46
C GLU A 262 -4.41 5.72 7.70
N LEU A 263 -4.15 6.56 8.70
CA LEU A 263 -2.86 6.64 9.37
C LEU A 263 -2.81 5.58 10.47
N VAL A 264 -2.09 4.49 10.20
CA VAL A 264 -2.05 3.30 11.07
C VAL A 264 -1.16 3.54 12.29
N ALA A 265 0.01 4.12 12.05
CA ALA A 265 0.99 4.42 13.09
C ALA A 265 1.99 5.48 12.61
N HIS A 266 2.62 6.15 13.58
CA HIS A 266 3.74 7.05 13.33
C HIS A 266 4.67 7.12 14.54
N SER A 267 5.85 7.70 14.36
CA SER A 267 6.82 7.96 15.42
C SER A 267 6.28 8.91 16.49
N LEU A 268 6.81 8.82 17.71
CA LEU A 268 6.50 9.74 18.82
C LEU A 268 6.74 11.21 18.48
N TYR A 269 7.77 11.49 17.69
CA TYR A 269 8.17 12.82 17.24
C TYR A 269 8.66 12.71 15.78
N PRO A 270 8.51 13.76 14.95
CA PRO A 270 7.97 15.07 15.24
C PRO A 270 6.44 15.10 15.10
N SER A 271 5.85 16.29 15.01
CA SER A 271 4.42 16.44 14.71
C SER A 271 4.09 15.84 13.35
N CYS A 272 2.86 15.37 13.17
CA CYS A 272 2.43 14.65 11.97
C CYS A 272 1.02 15.08 11.56
N SER A 273 0.86 15.45 10.29
CA SER A 273 -0.43 15.79 9.70
C SER A 273 -0.80 14.73 8.66
N TYR A 274 -2.01 14.18 8.73
CA TYR A 274 -2.55 13.19 7.79
C TYR A 274 -3.56 13.84 6.86
N TYR A 275 -3.47 13.47 5.58
CA TYR A 275 -4.16 14.10 4.48
C TYR A 275 -4.82 13.08 3.55
N GLU A 276 -6.01 13.42 3.08
CA GLU A 276 -6.74 12.69 2.04
C GLU A 276 -7.03 13.60 0.85
N ARG A 277 -7.11 13.01 -0.34
CA ARG A 277 -7.41 13.76 -1.57
C ARG A 277 -8.72 14.55 -1.41
N SER A 278 -8.66 15.85 -1.62
CA SER A 278 -9.82 16.73 -1.56
C SER A 278 -10.71 16.52 -2.79
N PRO A 279 -12.04 16.49 -2.63
CA PRO A 279 -12.97 16.57 -3.77
C PRO A 279 -13.03 17.98 -4.37
N LEU A 280 -12.49 18.99 -3.69
CA LEU A 280 -12.48 20.37 -4.16
C LEU A 280 -11.41 20.56 -5.24
N ILE A 281 -11.77 21.31 -6.27
CA ILE A 281 -10.81 21.75 -7.28
C ILE A 281 -9.91 22.79 -6.64
N CYS A 282 -8.61 22.50 -6.59
CA CYS A 282 -7.60 23.48 -6.24
C CYS A 282 -7.17 24.25 -7.50
N LEU A 283 -6.95 25.55 -7.34
CA LEU A 283 -6.47 26.44 -8.39
C LEU A 283 -5.22 27.17 -7.89
N ASN A 284 -4.08 26.92 -8.51
CA ASN A 284 -2.86 27.68 -8.26
C ASN A 284 -2.95 29.02 -8.98
N LEU A 285 -3.16 30.11 -8.26
CA LEU A 285 -3.40 31.46 -8.80
C LEU A 285 -2.10 32.18 -9.23
N GLY A 286 -1.19 31.47 -9.90
CA GLY A 286 0.00 32.05 -10.50
C GLY A 286 -0.31 32.85 -11.78
N PRO A 287 0.73 33.34 -12.49
CA PRO A 287 0.56 34.07 -13.76
C PRO A 287 -0.22 33.29 -14.83
N LYS A 288 -0.25 31.97 -14.72
CA LYS A 288 -1.14 31.07 -15.45
C LYS A 288 -1.85 30.17 -14.44
N PRO A 289 -3.16 30.38 -14.18
CA PRO A 289 -3.90 29.51 -13.29
C PRO A 289 -3.89 28.07 -13.78
N GLU A 290 -3.50 27.16 -12.90
CA GLU A 290 -3.47 25.72 -13.19
C GLU A 290 -4.24 24.96 -12.12
N ALA A 291 -5.02 23.97 -12.54
CA ALA A 291 -5.71 23.08 -11.62
C ALA A 291 -4.67 22.22 -10.87
N CYS A 292 -4.78 22.17 -9.55
CA CYS A 292 -3.96 21.34 -8.67
C CYS A 292 -4.78 20.21 -8.06
N GLU A 293 -4.09 19.11 -7.73
CA GLU A 293 -4.63 18.12 -6.82
C GLU A 293 -4.39 18.60 -5.38
N ALA A 294 -5.47 18.92 -4.67
CA ALA A 294 -5.41 19.29 -3.26
C ALA A 294 -5.70 18.10 -2.35
N TYR A 295 -5.19 18.21 -1.14
CA TYR A 295 -5.38 17.27 -0.06
C TYR A 295 -5.81 18.01 1.20
N GLU A 296 -6.87 17.50 1.83
CA GLU A 296 -7.43 18.03 3.07
C GLU A 296 -6.85 17.28 4.26
N ARG A 297 -6.47 18.04 5.28
CA ARG A 297 -6.03 17.48 6.55
C ARG A 297 -7.22 16.80 7.23
N LYS A 298 -7.04 15.53 7.59
CA LYS A 298 -8.04 14.76 8.35
C LYS A 298 -7.63 14.55 9.80
N TYR A 299 -6.34 14.65 10.08
CA TYR A 299 -5.81 14.48 11.42
C TYR A 299 -4.50 15.25 11.60
N GLU A 300 -4.28 15.77 12.82
CA GLU A 300 -3.05 16.41 13.24
C GLU A 300 -2.62 15.89 14.61
N TYR A 301 -1.32 15.62 14.72
CA TYR A 301 -0.66 15.19 15.94
C TYR A 301 0.41 16.19 16.34
N ASP A 302 0.35 16.67 17.59
CA ASP A 302 1.42 17.45 18.21
C ASP A 302 2.44 16.51 18.86
N GLY A 303 3.60 16.39 18.24
CA GLY A 303 4.69 15.53 18.72
C GLY A 303 5.57 16.18 19.80
N LEU A 304 5.48 17.50 19.98
CA LEU A 304 6.36 18.24 20.90
C LEU A 304 6.34 17.71 22.34
N PRO A 305 5.20 17.30 22.93
CA PRO A 305 5.19 16.72 24.27
C PRO A 305 6.00 15.43 24.42
N ASN A 306 6.26 14.72 23.31
CA ASN A 306 7.06 13.49 23.31
C ASN A 306 8.51 13.72 22.87
N PHE A 307 8.95 14.97 22.72
CA PHE A 307 10.29 15.29 22.21
C PHE A 307 11.42 14.63 23.01
N ASP A 308 11.47 14.86 24.32
CA ASP A 308 12.52 14.26 25.17
C ASP A 308 12.40 12.74 25.22
N ARG A 309 11.16 12.24 25.36
CA ARG A 309 10.86 10.81 25.38
C ARG A 309 11.34 10.11 24.11
N TRP A 310 11.23 10.75 22.95
CA TRP A 310 11.64 10.14 21.69
C TRP A 310 13.14 9.84 21.63
N PHE A 311 13.98 10.64 22.31
CA PHE A 311 15.42 10.36 22.42
C PHE A 311 15.77 9.28 23.44
N GLU A 312 14.84 8.88 24.31
CA GLU A 312 15.07 7.79 25.25
C GLU A 312 15.27 6.47 24.51
N GLN A 313 16.11 5.62 25.08
CA GLN A 313 16.33 4.26 24.59
C GLN A 313 14.99 3.51 24.57
N ASP A 314 14.73 2.74 23.51
CA ASP A 314 13.50 1.97 23.28
C ASP A 314 12.21 2.80 23.09
N LYS A 315 12.30 4.14 23.01
CA LYS A 315 11.15 5.03 22.79
C LYS A 315 11.09 5.62 21.38
N GLY A 316 12.19 6.12 20.83
CA GLY A 316 12.33 6.34 19.38
C GLY A 316 13.17 5.26 18.70
N TRP A 317 14.08 4.67 19.48
CA TRP A 317 14.97 3.59 19.07
C TRP A 317 14.35 2.21 19.37
N GLY A 318 14.93 1.17 18.79
CA GLY A 318 14.50 -0.21 18.99
C GLY A 318 13.26 -0.60 18.18
N ALA A 319 12.78 -1.82 18.40
CA ALA A 319 11.65 -2.36 17.66
C ALA A 319 10.35 -1.63 18.00
N LYS A 320 9.55 -1.33 16.98
CA LYS A 320 8.22 -0.74 17.12
C LYS A 320 7.38 -1.53 18.14
N SER A 321 6.81 -0.83 19.11
CA SER A 321 5.82 -1.38 20.03
C SER A 321 4.60 -0.46 20.14
N GLY A 322 3.41 -1.08 20.28
CA GLY A 322 2.15 -0.36 20.36
C GLY A 322 1.61 0.20 19.04
N TYR A 323 0.60 1.05 19.20
CA TYR A 323 -0.14 1.75 18.15
C TYR A 323 0.06 3.26 18.28
N MET A 324 -0.47 4.03 17.34
CA MET A 324 -0.29 5.47 17.15
C MET A 324 -0.50 6.35 18.42
N PRO A 325 0.47 7.20 18.83
CA PRO A 325 1.87 7.25 18.41
C PRO A 325 2.67 6.08 19.01
N ALA A 326 3.55 5.47 18.22
CA ALA A 326 4.23 4.24 18.61
C ALA A 326 5.64 4.48 19.19
N ASP A 327 5.98 3.70 20.21
CA ASP A 327 7.35 3.57 20.70
C ASP A 327 8.19 2.79 19.68
N GLY A 328 9.48 3.12 19.58
CA GLY A 328 10.44 2.48 18.69
C GLY A 328 10.21 2.81 17.22
N ASN A 329 10.74 1.95 16.33
CA ASN A 329 10.64 2.14 14.90
C ASN A 329 10.48 0.81 14.11
N PRO A 330 9.95 0.88 12.87
CA PRO A 330 9.64 -0.30 12.07
C PRO A 330 10.87 -1.10 11.67
N TRP A 331 12.06 -0.50 11.62
CA TRP A 331 13.30 -1.17 11.22
C TRP A 331 14.04 -1.80 12.41
N GLY A 332 13.58 -1.57 13.64
CA GLY A 332 14.24 -2.08 14.84
C GLY A 332 15.63 -1.51 15.07
N VAL A 333 15.97 -0.38 14.43
CA VAL A 333 17.28 0.25 14.60
C VAL A 333 17.40 0.82 16.01
N THR A 334 18.50 0.51 16.69
CA THR A 334 18.77 0.89 18.08
C THR A 334 19.76 2.06 18.21
N ALA A 335 20.42 2.41 17.10
CA ALA A 335 21.39 3.48 17.01
C ALA A 335 21.47 3.95 15.55
N PRO A 336 22.07 5.12 15.27
CA PRO A 336 22.45 5.50 13.92
C PRO A 336 23.40 4.48 13.31
N ASP A 337 23.26 4.27 12.01
CA ASP A 337 24.17 3.44 11.24
C ASP A 337 25.58 4.07 11.22
N SER A 338 26.57 3.32 11.71
CA SER A 338 27.97 3.77 11.84
C SER A 338 28.65 3.97 10.49
N ASP A 339 28.14 3.33 9.44
CA ASP A 339 28.77 3.27 8.12
C ASP A 339 28.24 4.38 7.18
N VAL A 340 27.27 5.17 7.65
CA VAL A 340 26.71 6.29 6.89
C VAL A 340 27.70 7.45 6.89
N LEU A 341 28.41 7.62 5.78
CA LEU A 341 29.29 8.76 5.54
C LEU A 341 28.46 10.05 5.47
N PHE A 342 28.80 11.01 6.34
CA PHE A 342 28.13 12.30 6.39
C PHE A 342 28.20 13.05 5.06
N GLY A 343 27.08 13.63 4.65
CA GLY A 343 26.99 14.41 3.41
C GLY A 343 26.98 13.58 2.12
N GLN A 344 27.17 12.25 2.19
CA GLN A 344 26.94 11.40 1.03
C GLN A 344 25.43 11.32 0.76
N GLN A 345 25.05 11.51 -0.50
CA GLN A 345 23.67 11.34 -0.92
C GLN A 345 23.33 9.84 -0.94
N PRO A 346 22.43 9.35 -0.07
CA PRO A 346 21.97 7.98 -0.13
C PRO A 346 21.14 7.77 -1.41
N PRO A 347 21.08 6.53 -1.95
CA PRO A 347 20.19 6.20 -3.07
C PRO A 347 18.77 6.67 -2.79
N ASP A 348 18.04 7.09 -3.83
CA ASP A 348 16.62 7.41 -3.65
C ASP A 348 15.85 6.10 -3.37
N PRO A 349 15.28 5.90 -2.16
CA PRO A 349 14.53 4.69 -1.85
C PRO A 349 13.31 4.52 -2.76
N ASN A 350 12.82 5.61 -3.36
CA ASN A 350 11.73 5.53 -4.33
C ASN A 350 12.17 4.86 -5.63
N GLU A 351 13.43 4.98 -6.05
CA GLU A 351 13.90 4.31 -7.27
C GLU A 351 13.88 2.78 -7.14
N GLU A 352 14.19 2.24 -5.97
CA GLU A 352 14.11 0.81 -5.70
C GLU A 352 12.67 0.29 -5.73
N VAL A 353 11.75 1.09 -5.19
CA VAL A 353 10.31 0.80 -5.16
C VAL A 353 9.65 0.97 -6.54
N ARG A 354 10.07 2.00 -7.30
CA ARG A 354 9.57 2.31 -8.66
C ARG A 354 10.01 1.30 -9.72
N ARG A 355 10.92 0.39 -9.40
CA ARG A 355 11.21 -0.76 -10.29
C ARG A 355 9.90 -1.52 -10.47
N PRO A 356 9.42 -1.72 -11.71
CA PRO A 356 8.13 -2.33 -11.95
C PRO A 356 8.12 -3.72 -11.34
N ARG A 357 7.48 -3.85 -10.18
CA ARG A 357 6.97 -5.13 -9.73
C ARG A 357 5.78 -5.37 -10.64
N GLN A 358 6.01 -6.07 -11.75
CA GLN A 358 4.92 -6.79 -12.39
C GLN A 358 4.45 -7.76 -11.31
N TYR A 359 3.46 -7.36 -10.52
CA TYR A 359 2.55 -8.31 -9.95
C TYR A 359 1.87 -8.89 -11.19
N PRO A 360 2.20 -10.12 -11.63
CA PRO A 360 1.35 -10.76 -12.61
C PRO A 360 -0.07 -10.65 -12.04
N PRO A 361 -1.12 -10.48 -12.87
CA PRO A 361 -2.46 -10.75 -12.39
C PRO A 361 -2.41 -12.19 -11.87
N GLU A 362 -2.22 -12.34 -10.56
CA GLU A 362 -2.09 -13.65 -9.98
C GLU A 362 -3.41 -14.32 -10.30
N THR A 363 -3.33 -15.44 -11.01
CA THR A 363 -4.46 -16.35 -11.10
C THR A 363 -4.97 -16.51 -9.69
N TRP A 364 -6.18 -16.01 -9.43
CA TRP A 364 -6.85 -16.03 -8.13
C TRP A 364 -6.24 -17.09 -7.22
N ARG A 365 -5.49 -16.66 -6.21
CA ARG A 365 -4.93 -17.55 -5.19
C ARG A 365 -5.83 -17.44 -3.97
N PRO A 366 -6.19 -18.58 -3.34
CA PRO A 366 -6.85 -18.55 -2.05
C PRO A 366 -6.03 -17.70 -1.06
N PRO A 367 -6.66 -17.08 -0.05
CA PRO A 367 -5.92 -16.45 1.05
C PRO A 367 -4.90 -17.46 1.60
N SER A 368 -3.63 -17.04 1.67
CA SER A 368 -2.62 -17.78 2.40
C SER A 368 -3.04 -17.87 3.88
N ARG A 369 -2.77 -19.03 4.48
CA ARG A 369 -2.99 -19.23 5.92
C ARG A 369 -2.22 -18.24 6.76
#